data_AF-A0A9Q3H551-F1
#
_entry.id   AF-A0A9Q3H551-F1
#
_cell.length_a   1.000
_cell.length_b   1.000
_cell.length_c   1.000
_cell.angle_alpha   90.00
_cell.angle_beta   90.00
_cell.angle_gamma   90.00
#
_symmetry.space_group_name_H-M   'P 1'
#
loop_
_entity.id
_entity.type
_entity.pdbx_description
1 polymer ?
#
loop_
_entity_poly.entity_id
_entity_poly.type
_entity_poly.pdbx_seq_one_letter_code
_entity_poly.pdbx_strand_id
1 'polypeptide(L)'
;MKAKYHKPMVKPRYHQIISDRDPKFTSEFLTNLIEMLCTNLEFSTAYHPQTDGFAERMIQTMEDLIRRLCAYGLEYKDHDFVALLPAVQQVYNTSQHSTTGKSPSLVEKGWNPLFPVDHLKKNLLTIHPTAKDFHDMRKRACDTAARCIAEAK
;
A
#
# COMPACT_ATOMS: atom_id res chain seq x y z
N MET A 1 -8.19 -16.17 43.59
CA MET A 1 -9.38 -16.28 42.70
C MET A 1 -8.93 -15.98 41.28
N LYS A 2 -9.14 -16.92 40.35
CA LYS A 2 -8.80 -16.76 38.92
C LYS A 2 -9.87 -15.91 38.23
N ALA A 3 -9.47 -14.89 37.49
CA ALA A 3 -10.27 -14.33 36.41
C ALA A 3 -9.46 -14.44 35.11
N LYS A 4 -9.48 -15.64 34.52
CA LYS A 4 -9.10 -15.85 33.12
C LYS A 4 -10.30 -15.45 32.27
N TYR A 5 -10.26 -14.29 31.65
CA TYR A 5 -11.02 -13.96 30.44
C TYR A 5 -10.16 -13.09 29.53
N HIS A 6 -9.08 -13.67 28.99
CA HIS A 6 -8.53 -13.20 27.72
C HIS A 6 -9.06 -14.18 26.68
N LYS A 7 -10.22 -13.85 26.10
CA LYS A 7 -10.73 -14.57 24.93
C LYS A 7 -9.68 -14.33 23.84
N PRO A 8 -9.00 -15.36 23.29
CA PRO A 8 -8.04 -15.13 22.23
C PRO A 8 -8.81 -14.51 21.07
N MET A 9 -8.51 -13.25 20.74
CA MET A 9 -9.03 -12.65 19.53
C MET A 9 -8.50 -13.50 18.38
N VAL A 10 -9.39 -14.21 17.70
CA VAL A 10 -9.06 -14.86 16.43
C VAL A 10 -8.78 -13.73 15.46
N LYS A 11 -7.51 -13.34 15.36
CA LYS A 11 -7.04 -12.30 14.45
C LYS A 11 -7.26 -12.84 13.02
N PRO A 12 -8.07 -12.17 12.19
CA PRO A 12 -8.28 -12.60 10.83
C PRO A 12 -6.96 -12.60 10.04
N ARG A 13 -6.80 -13.52 9.07
CA ARG A 13 -5.58 -13.57 8.21
C ARG A 13 -5.33 -12.29 7.40
N TYR A 14 -6.28 -11.37 7.32
CA TYR A 14 -6.12 -10.10 6.62
C TYR A 14 -5.43 -9.00 7.45
N HIS A 15 -5.03 -9.26 8.69
CA HIS A 15 -4.19 -8.37 9.51
C HIS A 15 -2.84 -9.00 9.79
N GLN A 16 -2.07 -9.24 8.73
CA GLN A 16 -0.73 -9.82 8.81
C GLN A 16 0.25 -8.95 8.05
N ILE A 17 1.41 -8.70 8.66
CA ILE A 17 2.57 -8.10 8.02
C ILE A 17 3.59 -9.22 7.87
N ILE A 18 4.07 -9.44 6.65
CA ILE A 18 5.15 -10.39 6.38
C ILE A 18 6.42 -9.58 6.16
N SER A 19 7.47 -9.89 6.92
CA SER A 19 8.77 -9.24 6.81
C SER A 19 9.90 -10.26 6.74
N ASP A 20 11.08 -9.84 6.32
CA ASP A 20 12.30 -10.61 6.51
C ASP A 20 12.69 -10.68 8.00
N ARG A 21 13.77 -11.40 8.31
CA ARG A 21 14.29 -11.57 9.67
C ARG A 21 15.29 -10.48 10.07
N ASP A 22 15.25 -9.28 9.49
CA ASP A 22 16.10 -8.18 9.93
C ASP A 22 15.88 -7.90 11.44
N PRO A 23 16.95 -7.67 12.23
CA PRO A 23 16.86 -7.37 13.67
C PRO A 23 15.86 -6.26 14.04
N LYS A 24 15.61 -5.31 13.13
CA LYS A 24 14.60 -4.25 13.34
C LYS A 24 13.20 -4.84 13.48
N PHE A 25 12.86 -5.83 12.65
CA PHE A 25 11.56 -6.49 12.66
C PHE A 25 11.43 -7.56 13.73
N THR A 26 12.54 -8.20 14.12
CA THR A 26 12.56 -9.18 15.23
C THR A 26 12.75 -8.54 16.61
N SER A 27 12.89 -7.21 16.67
CA SER A 27 13.03 -6.48 17.93
C SER A 27 11.79 -6.62 18.82
N GLU A 28 12.02 -6.64 20.14
CA GLU A 28 10.94 -6.67 21.13
C GLU A 28 10.03 -5.44 21.00
N PHE A 29 10.62 -4.27 20.73
CA PHE A 29 9.87 -3.04 20.51
C PHE A 29 8.87 -3.16 19.35
N LEU A 30 9.33 -3.59 18.17
CA LEU A 30 8.45 -3.66 17.01
C LEU A 30 7.41 -4.78 17.17
N THR A 31 7.80 -5.93 17.72
CA THR A 31 6.89 -7.06 17.98
C THR A 31 5.74 -6.63 18.89
N ASN A 32 6.06 -5.95 20.00
CA ASN A 32 5.06 -5.44 20.94
C ASN A 32 4.17 -4.36 20.30
N LEU A 33 4.74 -3.45 19.51
CA LEU A 33 3.97 -2.42 18.80
C LEU A 33 2.94 -3.03 17.83
N ILE A 34 3.35 -4.02 17.03
CA ILE A 34 2.45 -4.68 16.07
C ILE A 34 1.37 -5.50 16.79
N GLU A 35 1.70 -6.10 17.94
CA GLU A 35 0.72 -6.79 18.77
C GLU A 35 -0.33 -5.82 19.33
N MET A 36 0.08 -4.64 19.81
CA MET A 36 -0.83 -3.57 20.26
C MET A 36 -1.75 -3.07 19.15
N LEU A 37 -1.25 -3.03 17.90
CA LEU A 37 -2.05 -2.71 16.71
C LEU A 37 -2.95 -3.87 16.26
N CYS A 38 -3.10 -4.92 17.07
CA CYS A 38 -3.91 -6.11 16.80
C CYS A 38 -3.56 -6.82 15.48
N THR A 39 -2.33 -6.62 15.00
CA THR A 39 -1.81 -7.21 13.75
C THR A 39 -0.89 -8.38 14.11
N ASN A 40 -0.67 -9.30 13.17
CA ASN A 40 0.32 -10.37 13.31
C ASN A 40 1.56 -10.02 12.49
N LEU A 41 2.74 -10.13 13.10
CA LEU A 41 4.00 -10.06 12.39
C LEU A 41 4.47 -11.49 12.08
N GLU A 42 4.55 -11.83 10.80
CA GLU A 42 5.07 -13.10 10.32
C GLU A 42 6.40 -12.87 9.60
N PHE A 43 7.28 -13.86 9.66
CA PHE A 43 8.59 -13.77 9.05
C PHE A 43 8.71 -14.71 7.87
N SER A 44 9.26 -14.23 6.76
CA SER A 44 9.61 -15.07 5.65
C SER A 44 10.62 -16.14 6.10
N THR A 45 10.44 -17.35 5.58
CA THR A 45 11.43 -18.42 5.78
C THR A 45 12.50 -18.28 4.70
N ALA A 46 13.73 -18.74 4.96
CA ALA A 46 14.82 -18.76 3.98
C ALA A 46 14.48 -19.45 2.63
N TYR A 47 13.38 -20.20 2.56
CA TYR A 47 12.86 -20.86 1.37
C TYR A 47 11.47 -20.34 0.95
N HIS A 48 11.15 -19.05 1.16
CA HIS A 48 9.93 -18.40 0.64
C HIS A 48 10.24 -17.39 -0.49
N PRO A 49 10.82 -17.84 -1.63
CA PRO A 49 11.19 -16.96 -2.74
C PRO A 49 10.00 -16.23 -3.38
N GLN A 50 8.77 -16.72 -3.15
CA GLN A 50 7.57 -16.08 -3.70
C GLN A 50 7.17 -14.82 -2.94
N THR A 51 7.29 -14.81 -1.60
CA THR A 51 6.94 -13.67 -0.77
C THR A 51 8.05 -12.62 -0.77
N ASP A 52 9.29 -13.06 -0.54
CA ASP A 52 10.45 -12.17 -0.58
C ASP A 52 10.67 -11.63 -2.00
N GLY A 53 10.54 -12.48 -3.02
CA GLY A 53 10.71 -12.06 -4.41
C GLY A 53 9.65 -11.07 -4.91
N PHE A 54 8.47 -10.98 -4.29
CA PHE A 54 7.51 -9.92 -4.63
C PHE A 54 7.95 -8.57 -4.05
N ALA A 55 8.33 -8.55 -2.78
CA ALA A 55 8.83 -7.35 -2.11
C ALA A 55 10.13 -6.86 -2.78
N GLU A 56 11.08 -7.76 -3.07
CA GLU A 56 12.33 -7.45 -3.75
C GLU A 56 12.11 -6.82 -5.13
N ARG A 57 11.22 -7.39 -5.96
CA ARG A 57 10.90 -6.82 -7.28
C ARG A 57 10.26 -5.43 -7.17
N MET A 58 9.39 -5.23 -6.17
CA MET A 58 8.79 -3.93 -5.90
C MET A 58 9.85 -2.92 -5.45
N ILE A 59 10.75 -3.29 -4.55
CA ILE A 59 11.85 -2.44 -4.09
C ILE A 59 12.76 -2.06 -5.26
N GLN A 60 13.16 -3.01 -6.11
CA GLN A 60 13.95 -2.74 -7.32
C GLN A 60 13.26 -1.74 -8.26
N THR A 61 11.95 -1.89 -8.47
CA THR A 61 11.18 -0.96 -9.30
C THR A 61 11.19 0.46 -8.71
N MET A 62 11.06 0.59 -7.40
CA MET A 62 11.12 1.87 -6.70
C MET A 62 12.52 2.49 -6.77
N GLU A 63 13.57 1.70 -6.58
CA GLU A 63 14.95 2.15 -6.71
C GLU A 63 15.23 2.68 -8.13
N ASP A 64 14.77 1.97 -9.16
CA ASP A 64 14.92 2.39 -10.55
C ASP A 64 14.17 3.69 -10.85
N LEU A 65 12.97 3.87 -10.30
CA LEU A 65 12.22 5.12 -10.40
C LEU A 65 12.97 6.28 -9.74
N ILE A 66 13.48 6.07 -8.52
CA ILE A 66 14.26 7.08 -7.80
C ILE A 66 15.52 7.43 -8.60
N ARG A 67 16.29 6.43 -9.07
CA ARG A 67 17.50 6.66 -9.88
C ARG A 67 17.22 7.49 -11.13
N ARG A 68 16.13 7.18 -11.85
CA ARG A 68 15.75 7.93 -13.05
C ARG A 68 15.36 9.37 -12.72
N LEU A 69 14.60 9.59 -11.64
CA LEU A 69 14.21 10.93 -11.23
C LEU A 69 15.41 11.75 -10.73
N CYS A 70 16.32 11.14 -9.96
CA CYS A 70 17.56 11.80 -9.52
C CYS A 70 18.52 12.10 -10.68
N ALA A 71 18.57 11.25 -11.72
CA ALA A 71 19.50 11.42 -12.84
C ALA A 71 18.98 12.36 -13.93
N TYR A 72 17.66 12.46 -14.13
CA TYR A 72 17.05 13.17 -15.26
C TYR A 72 16.05 14.26 -14.87
N GLY A 73 15.62 14.32 -13.60
CA GLY A 73 14.49 15.12 -13.15
C GLY A 73 14.91 16.35 -12.36
N LEU A 74 14.63 17.54 -12.92
CA LEU A 74 14.75 18.85 -12.29
C LEU A 74 16.21 19.23 -11.96
N GLU A 75 16.51 20.51 -11.76
CA GLU A 75 17.83 20.97 -11.32
C GLU A 75 18.10 20.48 -9.89
N TYR A 76 18.34 19.19 -9.75
CA TYR A 76 18.43 18.49 -8.47
C TYR A 76 19.87 18.52 -7.99
N LYS A 77 20.31 19.73 -7.60
CA LYS A 77 21.71 20.03 -7.27
C LYS A 77 22.30 19.18 -6.15
N ASP A 78 21.48 18.63 -5.26
CA ASP A 78 21.96 18.03 -4.00
C ASP A 78 21.66 16.52 -3.87
N HIS A 79 21.11 15.86 -4.89
CA HIS A 79 20.77 14.42 -4.86
C HIS A 79 19.93 13.96 -3.64
N ASP A 80 19.21 14.86 -2.97
CA ASP A 80 18.29 14.52 -1.87
C ASP A 80 17.06 13.73 -2.34
N PHE A 81 17.20 12.42 -2.50
CA PHE A 81 16.10 11.56 -2.94
C PHE A 81 14.87 11.61 -2.02
N VAL A 82 15.00 12.09 -0.77
CA VAL A 82 13.90 12.15 0.20
C VAL A 82 12.81 13.11 -0.28
N ALA A 83 13.20 14.27 -0.81
CA ALA A 83 12.25 15.24 -1.36
C ALA A 83 11.55 14.75 -2.65
N LEU A 84 12.06 13.70 -3.31
CA LEU A 84 11.41 13.06 -4.46
C LEU A 84 10.42 11.96 -4.08
N LEU A 85 10.45 11.45 -2.84
CA LEU A 85 9.59 10.33 -2.43
C LEU A 85 8.09 10.56 -2.67
N PRO A 86 7.52 11.75 -2.41
CA PRO A 86 6.11 12.01 -2.73
C PRO A 86 5.80 11.87 -4.21
N ALA A 87 6.70 12.33 -5.09
CA ALA A 87 6.54 12.22 -6.53
C ALA A 87 6.67 10.77 -7.01
N VAL A 88 7.66 10.02 -6.47
CA VAL A 88 7.86 8.59 -6.75
C VAL A 88 6.60 7.78 -6.39
N GLN A 89 6.09 7.97 -5.17
CA GLN A 89 4.89 7.30 -4.69
C GLN A 89 3.69 7.57 -5.60
N GLN A 90 3.52 8.82 -6.01
CA GLN A 90 2.43 9.24 -6.88
C GLN A 90 2.53 8.62 -8.28
N VAL A 91 3.73 8.64 -8.88
CA VAL A 91 3.98 8.04 -10.20
C VAL A 91 3.75 6.53 -10.16
N TYR A 92 4.25 5.85 -9.14
CA TYR A 92 4.04 4.40 -8.99
C TYR A 92 2.55 4.06 -8.83
N ASN A 93 1.84 4.76 -7.94
CA ASN A 93 0.42 4.47 -7.65
C ASN A 93 -0.53 4.76 -8.82
N THR A 94 -0.12 5.57 -9.79
CA THR A 94 -0.91 5.90 -10.98
C THR A 94 -0.48 5.12 -12.22
N SER A 95 0.68 4.47 -12.18
CA SER A 95 1.18 3.62 -13.27
C SER A 95 0.47 2.26 -13.27
N GLN A 96 0.17 1.74 -14.46
CA GLN A 96 -0.47 0.43 -14.60
C GLN A 96 0.53 -0.69 -14.30
N HIS A 97 0.11 -1.67 -13.49
CA HIS A 97 0.89 -2.88 -13.26
C HIS A 97 0.56 -3.95 -14.29
N SER A 98 1.59 -4.64 -14.80
CA SER A 98 1.45 -5.73 -15.77
C SER A 98 0.59 -6.88 -15.25
N THR A 99 0.68 -7.19 -13.95
CA THR A 99 -0.08 -8.29 -13.32
C THR A 99 -1.58 -8.01 -13.24
N THR A 100 -1.99 -6.77 -12.98
CA THR A 100 -3.39 -6.41 -12.72
C THR A 100 -4.05 -5.68 -13.90
N GLY A 101 -3.26 -5.19 -14.86
CA GLY A 101 -3.73 -4.31 -15.94
C GLY A 101 -4.29 -2.98 -15.45
N LYS A 102 -4.13 -2.65 -14.17
CA LYS A 102 -4.70 -1.49 -13.49
C LYS A 102 -3.64 -0.81 -12.63
N SER A 103 -3.83 0.47 -12.33
CA SER A 103 -2.96 1.18 -11.38
C SER A 103 -3.33 0.85 -9.94
N PRO A 104 -2.36 0.83 -9.00
CA PRO A 104 -2.63 0.60 -7.59
C PRO A 104 -3.70 1.53 -7.01
N SER A 105 -3.68 2.82 -7.34
CA SER A 105 -4.69 3.79 -6.88
C SER A 105 -6.09 3.46 -7.40
N LEU A 106 -6.21 2.95 -8.64
CA LEU A 106 -7.50 2.53 -9.18
C LEU A 106 -8.03 1.28 -8.45
N VAL A 107 -7.15 0.34 -8.10
CA VAL A 107 -7.54 -0.88 -7.38
C VAL A 107 -7.91 -0.59 -5.92
N GLU A 108 -7.12 0.24 -5.24
CA GLU A 108 -7.31 0.56 -3.82
C GLU A 108 -8.41 1.59 -3.59
N LYS A 109 -8.40 2.69 -4.37
CA LYS A 109 -9.24 3.86 -4.14
C LYS A 109 -10.36 3.99 -5.16
N GLY A 110 -10.31 3.29 -6.29
CA GLY A 110 -11.30 3.40 -7.36
C GLY A 110 -11.09 4.58 -8.31
N TRP A 111 -10.02 5.37 -8.14
CA TRP A 111 -9.70 6.50 -9.01
C TRP A 111 -8.20 6.79 -9.05
N ASN A 112 -7.76 7.48 -10.09
CA ASN A 112 -6.41 8.03 -10.19
C ASN A 112 -6.45 9.55 -10.01
N PRO A 113 -5.56 10.11 -9.17
CA PRO A 113 -5.39 11.55 -9.09
C PRO A 113 -4.94 12.17 -10.41
N LEU A 114 -5.41 13.39 -10.66
CA LEU A 114 -5.03 14.20 -11.82
C LEU A 114 -3.68 14.87 -11.58
N PHE A 115 -2.85 14.91 -12.60
CA PHE A 115 -1.60 15.66 -12.59
C PHE A 115 -1.78 17.07 -13.17
N PRO A 116 -0.90 18.04 -12.86
CA PRO A 116 -0.92 19.36 -13.49
C PRO A 116 -0.97 19.30 -15.02
N VAL A 117 -0.29 18.32 -15.64
CA VAL A 117 -0.29 18.11 -17.09
C VAL A 117 -1.65 17.63 -17.65
N ASP A 118 -2.48 17.01 -16.83
CA ASP A 118 -3.81 16.56 -17.23
C ASP A 118 -4.76 17.76 -17.36
N HIS A 119 -4.59 18.80 -16.54
CA HIS A 119 -5.36 20.04 -16.68
C HIS A 119 -5.09 20.78 -18.00
N LEU A 120 -3.95 20.53 -18.64
CA LEU A 120 -3.62 21.10 -19.96
C LEU A 120 -4.37 20.39 -21.09
N LYS A 121 -4.82 19.15 -20.87
CA LYS A 121 -5.62 18.39 -21.82
C LYS A 121 -7.09 18.80 -21.61
N LYS A 122 -7.60 19.66 -22.50
CA LYS A 122 -8.92 20.33 -22.46
C LYS A 122 -10.17 19.44 -22.27
N ASN A 123 -10.04 18.11 -22.22
CA ASN A 123 -11.14 17.14 -22.22
C ASN A 123 -11.18 16.20 -21.00
N LEU A 124 -10.40 16.43 -19.94
CA LEU A 124 -10.57 15.61 -18.73
C LEU A 124 -11.80 16.06 -17.94
N LEU A 125 -12.83 15.23 -18.01
CA LEU A 125 -13.93 15.22 -17.04
C LEU A 125 -13.34 15.31 -15.63
N THR A 126 -13.83 16.22 -14.82
CA THR A 126 -13.44 16.37 -13.41
C THR A 126 -13.89 15.13 -12.65
N ILE A 127 -13.08 14.07 -12.63
CA ILE A 127 -13.39 12.82 -11.92
C ILE A 127 -12.87 12.83 -10.48
N HIS A 128 -12.31 13.94 -9.97
CA HIS A 128 -12.00 13.98 -8.55
C HIS A 128 -13.33 13.96 -7.80
N PRO A 129 -13.67 12.85 -7.11
CA PRO A 129 -14.92 12.80 -6.38
C PRO A 129 -14.89 13.94 -5.36
N THR A 130 -16.00 14.65 -5.18
CA THR A 130 -16.10 15.54 -4.03
C THR A 130 -15.93 14.71 -2.75
N ALA A 131 -15.59 15.35 -1.63
CA ALA A 131 -15.46 14.64 -0.35
C ALA A 131 -16.71 13.78 -0.04
N LYS A 132 -17.89 14.27 -0.45
CA LYS A 132 -19.16 13.55 -0.37
C LYS A 132 -19.20 12.33 -1.31
N ASP A 133 -18.85 12.50 -2.58
CA ASP A 133 -18.84 11.39 -3.54
C ASP A 133 -17.85 10.29 -3.13
N PHE A 134 -16.70 10.67 -2.56
CA PHE A 134 -15.71 9.73 -2.05
C PHE A 134 -16.24 8.95 -0.84
N HIS A 135 -16.93 9.63 0.09
CA HIS A 135 -17.60 8.98 1.21
C HIS A 135 -18.65 7.96 0.73
N ASP A 136 -19.51 8.37 -0.22
CA ASP A 136 -20.57 7.52 -0.76
C ASP A 136 -20.01 6.33 -1.56
N MET A 137 -18.90 6.53 -2.29
CA MET A 137 -18.17 5.46 -2.95
C MET A 137 -17.58 4.47 -1.94
N ARG A 138 -16.90 4.94 -0.89
CA ARG A 138 -16.33 4.07 0.15
C ARG A 138 -17.42 3.29 0.88
N LYS A 139 -18.55 3.92 1.21
CA LYS A 139 -19.68 3.25 1.85
C LYS A 139 -20.21 2.10 1.00
N ARG A 140 -20.45 2.33 -0.30
CA ARG A 140 -20.88 1.29 -1.25
C ARG A 140 -19.88 0.14 -1.37
N ALA A 141 -18.58 0.43 -1.39
CA ALA A 141 -17.53 -0.58 -1.42
C ALA A 141 -17.56 -1.45 -0.15
N CYS A 142 -17.68 -0.84 1.02
CA CYS A 142 -17.81 -1.54 2.30
C CYS A 142 -19.07 -2.42 2.33
N ASP A 143 -20.22 -1.90 1.91
CA ASP A 143 -21.49 -2.64 1.89
C ASP A 143 -21.43 -3.85 0.93
N THR A 144 -20.74 -3.69 -0.19
CA THR A 144 -20.53 -4.77 -1.18
C THR A 144 -19.59 -5.82 -0.62
N ALA A 145 -18.46 -5.42 -0.02
CA ALA A 145 -17.56 -6.36 0.64
C ALA A 145 -18.27 -7.14 1.76
N ALA A 146 -19.10 -6.47 2.56
CA ALA A 146 -19.90 -7.11 3.61
C ALA A 146 -20.88 -8.15 3.04
N ARG A 147 -21.56 -7.85 1.92
CA ARG A 147 -22.40 -8.83 1.20
C ARG A 147 -21.60 -10.02 0.70
N CYS A 148 -20.48 -9.78 0.01
CA CYS A 148 -19.65 -10.87 -0.51
C CYS A 148 -19.14 -11.79 0.61
N ILE A 149 -18.81 -11.24 1.79
CA ILE A 149 -18.41 -12.01 2.97
C ILE A 149 -19.59 -12.80 3.54
N ALA A 150 -20.81 -12.25 3.52
CA ALA A 150 -22.01 -12.94 3.99
C ALA A 150 -22.44 -14.07 3.04
N GLU A 151 -22.30 -13.88 1.74
CA GLU A 151 -22.58 -14.88 0.69
C GLU A 151 -21.54 -16.00 0.65
N ALA A 152 -20.32 -15.75 1.13
CA ALA A 152 -19.24 -16.74 1.21
C ALA A 152 -19.32 -17.66 2.46
N LYS A 153 -20.36 -17.52 3.30
CA LYS A 153 -20.66 -18.39 4.45
C LYS A 153 -21.79 -19.35 4.12
#